data_AF-A0A933QV37-F1
#
_entry.id   AF-A0A933QV37-F1
#
_cell.length_a   1.000
_cell.length_b   1.000
_cell.length_c   1.000
_cell.angle_alpha   90.00
_cell.angle_beta   90.00
_cell.angle_gamma   90.00
#
_symmetry.space_group_name_H-M   'P 1'
#
loop_
_entity.id
_entity.type
_entity.pdbx_description
1 polymer ?
#
loop_
_entity_poly.entity_id
_entity_poly.type
_entity_poly.pdbx_seq_one_letter_code
_entity_poly.pdbx_strand_id
1 'polypeptide(L)'
;MLPLRTMFYGVIITIGSLIGGLMLGLMIGSLVFEVVSGHNFQSLDPVHVLLAGIPALAGFFIGGAVWGVLMGRLAGATNRRRLAVAGALGFAPITIGLAMLLQVIEPIALEKFGAVIPLHRLFTLLFVPTAFLITGVSTWALGIGLHDKAVAKSLWWRAGLGAAVAFLVIDFGMESAGWVVGAPRAAERFTMLTVLFTSNLGAAIVGGAVVGTGLARRHGDAHLSVLRHPGENGDAIAAG
;
A
#
# COMPACT_ATOMS: atom_id res chain seq x y z
N MET A 1 1.78 25.38 11.38
CA MET A 1 2.86 24.41 11.70
C MET A 1 2.39 22.94 11.81
N LEU A 2 1.18 22.57 11.32
CA LEU A 2 0.65 21.20 11.38
C LEU A 2 1.17 20.13 10.38
N PRO A 3 1.80 20.43 9.22
CA PRO A 3 1.95 19.42 8.17
C PRO A 3 2.99 18.33 8.49
N LEU A 4 4.01 18.63 9.30
CA LEU A 4 5.08 17.68 9.61
C LEU A 4 4.59 16.53 10.49
N ARG A 5 3.82 16.81 11.56
CA ARG A 5 3.30 15.77 12.46
C ARG A 5 2.37 14.81 11.72
N THR A 6 1.48 15.33 10.88
CA THR A 6 0.53 14.52 10.11
C THR A 6 1.21 13.71 9.01
N MET A 7 2.32 14.22 8.45
CA MET A 7 3.20 13.45 7.57
C MET A 7 3.74 12.22 8.30
N PHE A 8 4.36 12.43 9.47
CA PHE A 8 4.91 11.34 10.28
C PHE A 8 3.84 10.33 10.71
N TYR A 9 2.67 10.78 11.14
CA TYR A 9 1.57 9.87 11.45
C TYR A 9 1.15 9.05 10.23
N GLY A 10 1.05 9.67 9.06
CA GLY A 10 0.72 8.95 7.81
C GLY A 10 1.74 7.86 7.48
N VAL A 11 3.04 8.14 7.65
CA VAL A 11 4.12 7.17 7.48
C VAL A 11 3.99 6.01 8.47
N ILE A 12 3.91 6.32 9.77
CA ILE A 12 3.86 5.32 10.85
C ILE A 12 2.62 4.43 10.70
N ILE A 13 1.47 5.02 10.40
CA ILE A 13 0.24 4.27 10.15
C ILE A 13 0.46 3.33 8.97
N THR A 14 0.96 3.82 7.83
CA THR A 14 1.13 3.02 6.61
C THR A 14 2.08 1.85 6.82
N ILE A 15 3.25 2.08 7.41
CA ILE A 15 4.21 1.01 7.72
C ILE A 15 3.61 0.04 8.73
N GLY A 16 3.12 0.56 9.86
CA GLY A 16 2.63 -0.28 10.96
C GLY A 16 1.45 -1.16 10.57
N SER A 17 0.53 -0.65 9.76
CA SER A 17 -0.67 -1.41 9.37
C SER A 17 -0.46 -2.26 8.12
N LEU A 18 0.09 -1.70 7.03
CA LEU A 18 0.18 -2.43 5.76
C LEU A 18 1.36 -3.39 5.75
N ILE A 19 2.56 -2.90 6.06
CA ILE A 19 3.76 -3.75 6.13
C ILE A 19 3.67 -4.65 7.35
N GLY A 20 3.32 -4.11 8.52
CA GLY A 20 3.15 -4.90 9.74
C GLY A 20 2.08 -5.98 9.60
N GLY A 21 0.92 -5.65 9.01
CA GLY A 21 -0.15 -6.62 8.75
C GLY A 21 0.27 -7.74 7.78
N LEU A 22 1.01 -7.38 6.73
CA LEU A 22 1.57 -8.35 5.79
C LEU A 22 2.58 -9.28 6.46
N MET A 23 3.54 -8.73 7.21
CA MET A 23 4.55 -9.53 7.90
C MET A 23 3.93 -10.46 8.94
N LEU A 24 2.98 -9.97 9.74
CA LEU A 24 2.28 -10.82 10.71
C LEU A 24 1.47 -11.93 10.02
N GLY A 25 0.78 -11.62 8.93
CA GLY A 25 0.03 -12.62 8.16
C GLY A 25 0.93 -13.71 7.60
N LEU A 26 2.09 -13.33 7.05
CA LEU A 26 3.09 -14.27 6.52
C LEU A 26 3.74 -15.11 7.63
N MET A 27 4.10 -14.50 8.76
CA MET A 27 4.67 -15.21 9.90
C MET A 27 3.69 -16.22 10.50
N ILE A 28 2.41 -15.85 10.65
CA ILE A 28 1.39 -16.79 11.12
C ILE A 28 1.17 -17.89 10.08
N GLY A 29 1.15 -17.54 8.79
CA GLY A 29 1.03 -18.51 7.69
C GLY A 29 2.17 -19.53 7.68
N SER A 30 3.42 -19.08 7.89
CA SER A 30 4.58 -19.98 7.97
C SER A 30 4.52 -20.88 9.20
N LEU A 31 4.12 -20.36 10.36
CA LEU A 31 3.94 -21.16 11.57
C LEU A 31 2.85 -22.22 11.40
N VAL A 32 1.72 -21.88 10.76
CA VAL A 32 0.67 -22.86 10.43
C VAL A 32 1.21 -23.93 9.50
N PHE A 33 1.99 -23.53 8.48
CA PHE A 33 2.60 -24.48 7.55
C PHE A 33 3.56 -25.44 8.25
N GLU A 34 4.41 -24.94 9.16
CA GLU A 34 5.37 -25.73 9.93
C GLU A 34 4.70 -26.66 10.97
N VAL A 35 3.66 -26.19 11.65
CA VAL A 35 2.96 -26.97 12.70
C VAL A 35 2.07 -28.05 12.10
N VAL A 36 1.48 -27.80 10.92
CA VAL A 36 0.59 -28.75 10.25
C VAL A 36 1.37 -29.81 9.45
N SER A 37 2.66 -29.61 9.16
CA SER A 37 3.42 -30.51 8.27
C SER A 37 4.08 -31.71 8.98
N GLY A 38 3.43 -32.87 8.87
CA GLY A 38 4.13 -34.15 8.74
C GLY A 38 4.81 -34.19 7.37
N HIS A 39 6.15 -34.07 7.33
CA HIS A 39 6.89 -33.69 6.12
C HIS A 39 6.84 -34.73 4.98
N ASN A 40 6.46 -34.28 3.77
CA ASN A 40 6.94 -34.84 2.50
C ASN A 40 6.95 -33.74 1.43
N PHE A 41 8.11 -33.11 1.21
CA PHE A 41 8.30 -32.05 0.19
C PHE A 41 8.11 -32.52 -1.27
N GLN A 42 7.83 -33.81 -1.48
CA GLN A 42 7.60 -34.40 -2.80
C GLN A 42 6.13 -34.33 -3.25
N SER A 43 5.19 -34.05 -2.33
CA SER A 43 3.77 -33.87 -2.66
C SER A 43 3.23 -32.61 -1.96
N LEU A 44 3.31 -31.46 -2.64
CA LEU A 44 2.60 -30.25 -2.24
C LEU A 44 1.09 -30.53 -2.31
N ASP A 45 0.50 -30.91 -1.19
CA ASP A 45 -0.94 -31.08 -1.09
C ASP A 45 -1.61 -29.69 -1.19
N PRO A 46 -2.50 -29.45 -2.17
CA PRO A 46 -3.19 -28.18 -2.36
C PRO A 46 -3.90 -27.65 -1.10
N VAL A 47 -4.34 -28.56 -0.22
CA VAL A 47 -5.01 -28.20 1.04
C VAL A 47 -4.07 -27.45 1.98
N HIS A 48 -2.78 -27.80 2.01
CA HIS A 48 -1.79 -27.17 2.88
C HIS A 48 -1.43 -25.76 2.40
N VAL A 49 -1.34 -25.59 1.07
CA VAL A 49 -1.12 -24.26 0.46
C VAL A 49 -2.30 -23.34 0.73
N LEU A 50 -3.53 -23.85 0.65
CA LEU A 50 -4.75 -23.11 1.00
C LEU A 50 -4.78 -22.72 2.48
N LEU A 51 -4.45 -23.65 3.39
CA LEU A 51 -4.43 -23.39 4.83
C LEU A 51 -3.37 -22.33 5.21
N ALA A 52 -2.19 -22.37 4.61
CA ALA A 52 -1.14 -21.37 4.83
C ALA A 52 -1.46 -20.01 4.17
N GLY A 53 -2.25 -20.02 3.09
CA GLY A 53 -2.69 -18.81 2.40
C GLY A 53 -3.70 -17.98 3.19
N ILE A 54 -4.54 -18.62 4.04
CA ILE A 54 -5.58 -17.93 4.81
C ILE A 54 -4.99 -16.86 5.76
N PRO A 55 -3.99 -17.15 6.62
CA PRO A 55 -3.38 -16.13 7.47
C PRO A 55 -2.74 -14.98 6.68
N ALA A 56 -2.09 -15.28 5.55
CA ALA A 56 -1.50 -14.26 4.70
C ALA A 56 -2.58 -13.32 4.14
N LEU A 57 -3.66 -13.88 3.57
CA LEU A 57 -4.81 -13.12 3.09
C LEU A 57 -5.43 -12.28 4.22
N ALA A 58 -5.65 -12.88 5.39
CA ALA A 58 -6.17 -12.17 6.56
C ALA A 58 -5.28 -10.98 6.93
N GLY A 59 -3.94 -11.13 6.87
CA GLY A 59 -2.98 -10.04 7.07
C GLY A 59 -3.18 -8.87 6.12
N PHE A 60 -3.39 -9.12 4.82
CA PHE A 60 -3.69 -8.07 3.84
C PHE A 60 -4.99 -7.34 4.16
N PHE A 61 -6.08 -8.08 4.41
CA PHE A 61 -7.39 -7.47 4.66
C PHE A 61 -7.44 -6.72 5.99
N ILE A 62 -6.90 -7.29 7.07
CA ILE A 62 -6.86 -6.66 8.40
C ILE A 62 -5.92 -5.46 8.38
N GLY A 63 -4.73 -5.58 7.79
CA GLY A 63 -3.79 -4.47 7.64
C GLY A 63 -4.41 -3.30 6.87
N GLY A 64 -5.06 -3.59 5.74
CA GLY A 64 -5.80 -2.60 4.95
C GLY A 64 -6.96 -1.97 5.72
N ALA A 65 -7.73 -2.75 6.49
CA ALA A 65 -8.82 -2.25 7.32
C ALA A 65 -8.32 -1.28 8.40
N VAL A 66 -7.28 -1.68 9.14
CA VAL A 66 -6.66 -0.86 10.19
C VAL A 66 -6.10 0.43 9.58
N TRP A 67 -5.41 0.32 8.44
CA TRP A 67 -4.90 1.48 7.70
C TRP A 67 -6.01 2.48 7.36
N GLY A 68 -7.10 2.00 6.76
CA GLY A 68 -8.23 2.84 6.34
C GLY A 68 -8.89 3.56 7.51
N VAL A 69 -9.10 2.87 8.63
CA VAL A 69 -9.64 3.48 9.87
C VAL A 69 -8.72 4.56 10.39
N LEU A 70 -7.42 4.27 10.54
CA LEU A 70 -6.46 5.21 11.12
C LEU A 70 -6.24 6.44 10.23
N MET A 71 -6.12 6.25 8.91
CA MET A 71 -6.03 7.36 7.96
C MET A 71 -7.32 8.18 7.92
N GLY A 72 -8.49 7.55 7.93
CA GLY A 72 -9.75 8.28 7.96
C GLY A 72 -9.96 9.08 9.26
N ARG A 73 -9.39 8.62 10.39
CA ARG A 73 -9.35 9.43 11.63
C ARG A 73 -8.51 10.70 11.46
N LEU A 74 -7.40 10.67 10.71
CA LEU A 74 -6.64 11.88 10.37
C LEU A 74 -7.46 12.88 9.53
N ALA A 75 -8.44 12.38 8.77
CA ALA A 75 -9.37 13.20 8.00
C ALA A 75 -10.57 13.71 8.83
N GLY A 76 -10.66 13.37 10.13
CA GLY A 76 -11.79 13.70 10.99
C GLY A 76 -13.06 12.87 10.75
N ALA A 77 -12.96 11.74 10.03
CA ALA A 77 -14.14 10.92 9.74
C ALA A 77 -14.51 10.03 10.94
N THR A 78 -15.82 9.94 11.22
CA THR A 78 -16.39 9.20 12.35
C THR A 78 -16.77 7.77 12.00
N ASN A 79 -17.13 7.50 10.74
CA ASN A 79 -17.60 6.17 10.30
C ASN A 79 -16.43 5.20 10.07
N ARG A 80 -15.99 4.54 11.15
CA ARG A 80 -14.88 3.56 11.13
C ARG A 80 -15.17 2.35 10.24
N ARG A 81 -16.40 1.81 10.26
CA ARG A 81 -16.75 0.60 9.50
C ARG A 81 -16.57 0.82 8.00
N ARG A 82 -17.05 1.95 7.49
CA ARG A 82 -16.91 2.29 6.06
C ARG A 82 -15.45 2.46 5.65
N LEU A 83 -14.65 3.07 6.51
CA LEU A 83 -13.22 3.27 6.27
C LEU A 83 -12.41 1.98 6.35
N ALA A 84 -12.79 1.07 7.25
CA ALA A 84 -12.22 -0.27 7.31
C ALA A 84 -12.47 -1.03 5.99
N VAL A 85 -13.71 -1.01 5.51
CA VAL A 85 -14.07 -1.65 4.22
C VAL A 85 -13.32 -1.00 3.06
N ALA A 86 -13.27 0.33 3.01
CA ALA A 86 -12.55 1.08 1.98
C ALA A 86 -11.05 0.75 1.96
N GLY A 87 -10.41 0.68 3.13
CA GLY A 87 -9.00 0.32 3.24
C GLY A 87 -8.73 -1.14 2.88
N ALA A 88 -9.54 -2.08 3.39
CA ALA A 88 -9.40 -3.50 3.13
C ALA A 88 -9.59 -3.84 1.64
N LEU A 89 -10.68 -3.36 1.04
CA LEU A 89 -10.99 -3.58 -0.38
C LEU A 89 -10.13 -2.74 -1.32
N GLY A 90 -9.62 -1.60 -0.86
CA GLY A 90 -8.71 -0.76 -1.64
C GLY A 90 -7.31 -1.36 -1.75
N PHE A 91 -6.82 -2.02 -0.70
CA PHE A 91 -5.45 -2.52 -0.62
C PHE A 91 -5.32 -4.00 -0.99
N ALA A 92 -6.10 -4.88 -0.36
CA ALA A 92 -5.86 -6.32 -0.47
C ALA A 92 -6.13 -6.85 -1.90
N PRO A 93 -7.29 -6.61 -2.53
CA PRO A 93 -7.60 -7.15 -3.86
C PRO A 93 -6.64 -6.67 -4.94
N ILE A 94 -6.28 -5.37 -4.96
CA ILE A 94 -5.35 -4.85 -5.97
C ILE A 94 -3.94 -5.41 -5.77
N THR A 95 -3.50 -5.56 -4.53
CA THR A 95 -2.15 -6.08 -4.25
C THR A 95 -2.06 -7.55 -4.61
N ILE A 96 -3.06 -8.35 -4.24
CA ILE A 96 -3.13 -9.78 -4.58
C ILE A 96 -3.26 -9.95 -6.11
N GLY A 97 -4.16 -9.19 -6.74
CA GLY A 97 -4.39 -9.26 -8.18
C GLY A 97 -3.15 -8.90 -8.99
N LEU A 98 -2.42 -7.85 -8.59
CA LEU A 98 -1.16 -7.47 -9.25
C LEU A 98 -0.04 -8.46 -8.95
N ALA A 99 0.03 -9.03 -7.75
CA ALA A 99 1.00 -10.09 -7.45
C ALA A 99 0.78 -11.34 -8.32
N MET A 100 -0.47 -11.78 -8.48
CA MET A 100 -0.84 -12.88 -9.38
C MET A 100 -0.54 -12.53 -10.84
N LEU A 101 -0.88 -11.30 -11.26
CA LEU A 101 -0.61 -10.84 -12.62
C LEU A 101 0.89 -10.83 -12.91
N LEU A 102 1.71 -10.33 -11.99
CA LEU A 102 3.17 -10.32 -12.13
C LEU A 102 3.75 -11.73 -12.19
N GLN A 103 3.24 -12.69 -11.42
CA GLN A 103 3.68 -14.10 -11.52
C GLN A 103 3.49 -14.69 -12.93
N VAL A 104 2.47 -14.22 -13.67
CA VAL A 104 2.23 -14.66 -15.06
C VAL A 104 3.03 -13.83 -16.05
N ILE A 105 3.07 -12.51 -15.87
CA ILE A 105 3.72 -11.58 -16.81
C ILE A 105 5.24 -11.69 -16.76
N GLU A 106 5.83 -11.84 -15.57
CA GLU A 106 7.29 -11.84 -15.40
C GLU A 106 7.97 -12.94 -16.23
N PRO A 107 7.58 -14.23 -16.17
CA PRO A 107 8.16 -15.27 -17.03
C PRO A 107 8.03 -14.97 -18.52
N ILE A 108 6.85 -14.50 -18.96
CA ILE A 108 6.59 -14.16 -20.36
C ILE A 108 7.48 -13.00 -20.81
N ALA A 109 7.65 -11.99 -19.95
CA ALA A 109 8.47 -10.83 -20.23
C ALA A 109 9.96 -11.20 -20.28
N LEU A 110 10.41 -12.09 -19.41
CA LEU A 110 11.77 -12.64 -19.43
C LEU A 110 12.05 -13.43 -20.70
N GLU A 111 11.14 -14.31 -21.10
CA GLU A 111 11.28 -15.11 -22.31
C GLU A 111 11.35 -14.23 -23.57
N LYS A 112 10.46 -13.23 -23.67
CA LYS A 112 10.35 -12.39 -24.87
C LYS A 112 11.39 -11.28 -24.95
N PHE A 113 11.75 -10.69 -23.80
CA PHE A 113 12.57 -9.47 -23.77
C PHE A 113 13.90 -9.64 -23.05
N GLY A 114 14.13 -10.74 -22.31
CA GLY A 114 15.34 -10.95 -21.52
C GLY A 114 16.63 -11.03 -22.34
N ALA A 115 16.54 -11.32 -23.64
CA ALA A 115 17.67 -11.28 -24.56
C ALA A 115 18.10 -9.85 -24.96
N VAL A 116 17.20 -8.87 -24.82
CA VAL A 116 17.39 -7.48 -25.30
C VAL A 116 17.46 -6.49 -24.15
N ILE A 117 16.66 -6.72 -23.10
CA ILE A 117 16.51 -5.84 -21.96
C ILE A 117 17.16 -6.50 -20.74
N PRO A 118 18.09 -5.82 -20.04
CA PRO A 118 18.66 -6.34 -18.81
C PRO A 118 17.59 -6.62 -17.74
N LEU A 119 17.75 -7.70 -16.99
CA LEU A 119 16.78 -8.15 -15.97
C LEU A 119 16.37 -7.04 -14.99
N HIS A 120 17.33 -6.26 -14.49
CA HIS A 120 17.06 -5.16 -13.56
C HIS A 120 16.16 -4.07 -14.16
N ARG A 121 16.26 -3.80 -15.48
CA ARG A 121 15.37 -2.83 -16.15
C ARG A 121 13.97 -3.39 -16.35
N LEU A 122 13.87 -4.69 -16.64
CA LEU A 122 12.57 -5.37 -16.72
C LEU A 122 11.87 -5.36 -15.36
N PHE A 123 12.62 -5.59 -14.29
CA PHE A 123 12.15 -5.44 -12.92
C PHE A 123 11.62 -4.02 -12.67
N THR A 124 12.39 -2.97 -12.95
CA THR A 124 11.91 -1.58 -12.80
C THR A 124 10.62 -1.32 -13.58
N LEU A 125 10.56 -1.79 -14.84
CA LEU A 125 9.43 -1.56 -15.76
C LEU A 125 8.13 -2.20 -15.25
N LEU A 126 8.23 -3.34 -14.58
CA LEU A 126 7.07 -4.06 -14.03
C LEU A 126 6.66 -3.53 -12.65
N PHE A 127 7.62 -3.28 -11.76
CA PHE A 127 7.31 -2.99 -10.36
C PHE A 127 6.97 -1.52 -10.09
N VAL A 128 7.50 -0.56 -10.87
CA VAL A 128 7.15 0.86 -10.72
C VAL A 128 5.67 1.13 -10.99
N PRO A 129 5.07 0.65 -12.10
CA PRO A 129 3.62 0.74 -12.31
C PRO A 129 2.81 0.01 -11.24
N THR A 130 3.30 -1.13 -10.73
CA THR A 130 2.62 -1.84 -9.64
C THR A 130 2.58 -1.02 -8.36
N ALA A 131 3.69 -0.37 -7.97
CA ALA A 131 3.73 0.53 -6.81
C ALA A 131 2.77 1.73 -6.98
N PHE A 132 2.70 2.30 -8.19
CA PHE A 132 1.73 3.33 -8.55
C PHE A 132 0.29 2.84 -8.34
N LEU A 133 -0.05 1.69 -8.92
CA LEU A 133 -1.42 1.17 -8.93
C LEU A 133 -1.88 0.76 -7.52
N ILE A 134 -1.06 0.05 -6.76
CA ILE A 134 -1.40 -0.35 -5.39
C ILE A 134 -1.69 0.88 -4.54
N THR A 135 -0.79 1.86 -4.55
CA THR A 135 -0.94 3.08 -3.74
C THR A 135 -2.11 3.93 -4.24
N GLY A 136 -2.22 4.10 -5.56
CA GLY A 136 -3.28 4.87 -6.20
C GLY A 136 -4.66 4.31 -5.88
N VAL A 137 -4.90 3.02 -6.15
CA VAL A 137 -6.19 2.35 -5.90
C VAL A 137 -6.55 2.37 -4.42
N SER A 138 -5.59 2.06 -3.54
CA SER A 138 -5.82 2.05 -2.09
C SER A 138 -6.27 3.42 -1.57
N THR A 139 -5.61 4.48 -2.04
CA THR A 139 -5.89 5.85 -1.57
C THR A 139 -7.12 6.47 -2.23
N TRP A 140 -7.46 6.05 -3.45
CA TRP A 140 -8.73 6.39 -4.08
C TRP A 140 -9.91 5.72 -3.38
N ALA A 141 -9.80 4.43 -3.06
CA ALA A 141 -10.81 3.71 -2.29
C ALA A 141 -11.04 4.39 -0.92
N LEU A 142 -9.97 4.81 -0.24
CA LEU A 142 -10.07 5.61 0.98
C LEU A 142 -10.83 6.93 0.75
N GLY A 143 -10.53 7.67 -0.31
CA GLY A 143 -11.24 8.91 -0.65
C GLY A 143 -12.75 8.70 -0.91
N ILE A 144 -13.11 7.59 -1.57
CA ILE A 144 -14.52 7.16 -1.70
C ILE A 144 -15.12 6.84 -0.33
N GLY A 145 -14.39 6.14 0.52
CA GLY A 145 -14.78 5.87 1.91
C GLY A 145 -14.96 7.16 2.74
N LEU A 146 -14.40 8.28 2.31
CA LEU A 146 -14.61 9.61 2.90
C LEU A 146 -15.71 10.44 2.22
N HIS A 147 -16.43 9.87 1.25
CA HIS A 147 -17.42 10.54 0.38
C HIS A 147 -16.90 11.79 -0.32
N ASP A 148 -15.61 11.80 -0.68
CA ASP A 148 -15.00 12.95 -1.33
C ASP A 148 -14.26 12.50 -2.58
N LYS A 149 -14.94 12.62 -3.72
CA LYS A 149 -14.41 12.22 -5.03
C LYS A 149 -13.22 13.08 -5.45
N ALA A 150 -13.19 14.36 -5.05
CA ALA A 150 -12.09 15.26 -5.35
C ALA A 150 -10.83 14.84 -4.60
N VAL A 151 -10.97 14.52 -3.30
CA VAL A 151 -9.89 13.95 -2.49
C VAL A 151 -9.45 12.59 -3.02
N ALA A 152 -10.39 11.72 -3.41
CA ALA A 152 -10.06 10.41 -4.01
C ALA A 152 -9.18 10.56 -5.25
N LYS A 153 -9.55 11.45 -6.18
CA LYS A 153 -8.78 11.71 -7.42
C LYS A 153 -7.43 12.37 -7.12
N SER A 154 -7.39 13.32 -6.19
CA SER A 154 -6.15 13.99 -5.78
C SER A 154 -5.18 13.00 -5.13
N LEU A 155 -5.66 12.15 -4.22
CA LEU A 155 -4.83 11.17 -3.52
C LEU A 155 -4.32 10.08 -4.47
N TRP A 156 -5.16 9.58 -5.37
CA TRP A 156 -4.74 8.64 -6.43
C TRP A 156 -3.47 9.12 -7.13
N TRP A 157 -3.52 10.34 -7.67
CA TRP A 157 -2.40 10.88 -8.44
C TRP A 157 -1.20 11.22 -7.56
N ARG A 158 -1.42 11.93 -6.45
CA ARG A 158 -0.30 12.42 -5.63
C ARG A 158 0.41 11.30 -4.89
N ALA A 159 -0.35 10.40 -4.27
CA ALA A 159 0.22 9.28 -3.53
C ALA A 159 0.74 8.20 -4.49
N GLY A 160 0.00 7.89 -5.56
CA GLY A 160 0.43 6.94 -6.59
C GLY A 160 1.73 7.37 -7.26
N LEU A 161 1.80 8.60 -7.79
CA LEU A 161 3.04 9.10 -8.42
C LEU A 161 4.17 9.23 -7.40
N GLY A 162 3.87 9.70 -6.18
CA GLY A 162 4.86 9.79 -5.11
C GLY A 162 5.49 8.43 -4.78
N ALA A 163 4.66 7.39 -4.66
CA ALA A 163 5.11 6.02 -4.43
C ALA A 163 5.93 5.46 -5.60
N ALA A 164 5.48 5.69 -6.84
CA ALA A 164 6.18 5.23 -8.04
C ALA A 164 7.57 5.88 -8.20
N VAL A 165 7.65 7.20 -7.98
CA VAL A 165 8.92 7.93 -8.02
C VAL A 165 9.83 7.49 -6.87
N ALA A 166 9.29 7.31 -5.66
CA ALA A 166 10.08 6.82 -4.53
C ALA A 166 10.65 5.42 -4.79
N PHE A 167 9.83 4.52 -5.33
CA PHE A 167 10.26 3.19 -5.74
C PHE A 167 11.42 3.31 -6.75
N LEU A 168 11.23 4.08 -7.82
CA LEU A 168 12.20 4.24 -8.90
C LEU A 168 13.53 4.83 -8.40
N VAL A 169 13.47 5.86 -7.54
CA VAL A 169 14.66 6.51 -6.97
C VAL A 169 15.46 5.54 -6.11
N ILE A 170 14.78 4.74 -5.29
CA ILE A 170 15.45 3.74 -4.45
C ILE A 170 16.01 2.61 -5.30
N ASP A 171 15.26 2.13 -6.28
CA ASP A 171 15.68 1.09 -7.22
C ASP A 171 16.99 1.49 -7.94
N PHE A 172 17.03 2.69 -8.52
CA PHE A 172 18.24 3.21 -9.15
C PHE A 172 19.35 3.53 -8.15
N GLY A 173 19.01 3.97 -6.95
CA GLY A 173 19.99 4.18 -5.87
C GLY A 173 20.68 2.87 -5.50
N MET A 174 19.91 1.80 -5.34
CA MET A 174 20.41 0.46 -5.05
C MET A 174 21.23 -0.11 -6.22
N GLU A 175 20.77 0.07 -7.45
CA GLU A 175 21.52 -0.29 -8.66
C GLU A 175 22.90 0.40 -8.68
N SER A 176 22.93 1.72 -8.42
CA SER A 176 24.18 2.50 -8.36
C SER A 176 25.11 2.07 -7.22
N ALA A 177 24.56 1.52 -6.15
CA ALA A 177 25.30 0.94 -5.03
C ALA A 177 25.73 -0.53 -5.27
N GLY A 178 25.49 -1.06 -6.47
CA GLY A 178 25.88 -2.43 -6.86
C GLY A 178 24.89 -3.52 -6.48
N TRP A 179 23.70 -3.17 -5.96
CA TRP A 179 22.60 -4.12 -5.73
C TRP A 179 21.80 -4.33 -7.01
N VAL A 180 22.41 -4.99 -7.98
CA VAL A 180 21.83 -5.20 -9.31
C VAL A 180 21.09 -6.54 -9.38
N VAL A 181 19.79 -6.50 -9.70
CA VAL A 181 18.97 -7.69 -9.90
C VAL A 181 19.48 -8.49 -11.11
N GLY A 182 19.82 -9.76 -10.89
CA GLY A 182 20.37 -10.66 -11.92
C GLY A 182 21.90 -10.62 -12.08
N ALA A 183 22.63 -9.86 -11.26
CA ALA A 183 24.09 -9.86 -11.29
C ALA A 183 24.71 -11.16 -10.73
N PRO A 184 26.00 -11.43 -10.99
CA PRO A 184 26.71 -12.55 -10.37
C PRO A 184 26.59 -12.48 -8.84
N ARG A 185 26.27 -13.62 -8.21
CA ARG A 185 25.99 -13.74 -6.75
C ARG A 185 24.72 -13.02 -6.25
N ALA A 186 23.85 -12.54 -7.14
CA ALA A 186 22.60 -11.90 -6.74
C ALA A 186 21.68 -12.83 -5.92
N ALA A 187 21.71 -14.14 -6.22
CA ALA A 187 20.98 -15.16 -5.47
C ALA A 187 21.51 -15.34 -4.03
N GLU A 188 22.84 -15.37 -3.86
CA GLU A 188 23.48 -15.48 -2.52
C GLU A 188 23.10 -14.31 -1.60
N ARG A 189 22.86 -13.13 -2.19
CA ARG A 189 22.53 -11.90 -1.46
C ARG A 189 21.02 -11.62 -1.38
N PHE A 190 20.17 -12.48 -1.93
CA PHE A 190 18.74 -12.22 -2.06
C PHE A 190 18.46 -10.82 -2.64
N THR A 191 19.23 -10.42 -3.65
CA THR A 191 19.27 -9.01 -4.14
C THR A 191 17.90 -8.56 -4.61
N MET A 192 17.18 -9.42 -5.34
CA MET A 192 15.82 -9.13 -5.82
C MET A 192 14.85 -8.83 -4.67
N LEU A 193 14.83 -9.67 -3.63
CA LEU A 193 13.97 -9.47 -2.47
C LEU A 193 14.36 -8.21 -1.70
N THR A 194 15.67 -7.95 -1.55
CA THR A 194 16.18 -6.78 -0.83
C THR A 194 15.80 -5.49 -1.54
N VAL A 195 16.02 -5.43 -2.86
CA VAL A 195 15.65 -4.26 -3.68
C VAL A 195 14.14 -4.08 -3.68
N LEU A 196 13.37 -5.14 -3.92
CA LEU A 196 11.92 -5.09 -3.90
C LEU A 196 11.36 -4.59 -2.57
N PHE A 197 11.84 -5.14 -1.46
CA PHE A 197 11.38 -4.77 -0.13
C PHE A 197 11.75 -3.32 0.20
N THR A 198 12.98 -2.91 -0.07
CA THR A 198 13.47 -1.55 0.23
C THR A 198 12.74 -0.50 -0.60
N SER A 199 12.55 -0.75 -1.89
CA SER A 199 11.79 0.12 -2.79
C SER A 199 10.32 0.22 -2.40
N ASN A 200 9.68 -0.90 -2.01
CA ASN A 200 8.31 -0.89 -1.49
C ASN A 200 8.18 -0.17 -0.15
N LEU A 201 9.18 -0.30 0.74
CA LEU A 201 9.20 0.44 2.01
C LEU A 201 9.29 1.95 1.75
N GLY A 202 10.13 2.39 0.82
CA GLY A 202 10.19 3.80 0.42
C GLY A 202 8.91 4.30 -0.24
N ALA A 203 8.30 3.48 -1.10
CA ALA A 203 6.99 3.77 -1.68
C ALA A 203 5.91 3.94 -0.59
N ALA A 204 5.91 3.07 0.43
CA ALA A 204 5.00 3.15 1.57
C ALA A 204 5.25 4.39 2.44
N ILE A 205 6.52 4.77 2.66
CA ILE A 205 6.89 6.00 3.39
C ILE A 205 6.35 7.22 2.63
N VAL A 206 6.68 7.36 1.35
CA VAL A 206 6.28 8.54 0.57
C VAL A 206 4.77 8.56 0.36
N GLY A 207 4.15 7.43 0.03
CA GLY A 207 2.70 7.30 -0.09
C GLY A 207 1.99 7.67 1.21
N GLY A 208 2.43 7.12 2.34
CA GLY A 208 1.89 7.43 3.67
C GLY A 208 2.03 8.90 4.05
N ALA A 209 3.19 9.51 3.78
CA ALA A 209 3.46 10.93 3.97
C ALA A 209 2.51 11.83 3.15
N VAL A 210 2.32 11.51 1.86
CA VAL A 210 1.45 12.26 0.96
C VAL A 210 -0.02 12.15 1.38
N VAL A 211 -0.48 10.96 1.76
CA VAL A 211 -1.84 10.75 2.24
C VAL A 211 -2.07 11.48 3.56
N GLY A 212 -1.19 11.31 4.54
CA GLY A 212 -1.32 11.95 5.86
C GLY A 212 -1.36 13.47 5.76
N THR A 213 -0.51 14.07 4.91
CA THR A 213 -0.54 15.52 4.67
C THR A 213 -1.77 15.98 3.88
N GLY A 214 -2.24 15.19 2.91
CA GLY A 214 -3.43 15.49 2.12
C GLY A 214 -4.70 15.50 2.97
N LEU A 215 -4.87 14.51 3.86
CA LEU A 215 -6.03 14.39 4.73
C LEU A 215 -6.05 15.47 5.83
N ALA A 216 -4.89 15.84 6.37
CA ALA A 216 -4.78 16.89 7.37
C ALA A 216 -5.19 18.27 6.85
N ARG A 217 -4.83 18.60 5.60
CA ARG A 217 -5.24 19.87 4.97
C ARG A 217 -6.75 19.97 4.86
N ARG A 218 -7.41 18.89 4.41
CA ARG A 218 -8.87 18.81 4.33
C ARG A 218 -9.53 19.05 5.69
N HIS A 219 -9.02 18.42 6.76
CA HIS A 219 -9.60 18.59 8.09
C HIS A 219 -9.51 20.04 8.57
N GLY A 220 -8.38 20.71 8.31
CA GLY A 220 -8.21 22.15 8.60
C GLY A 220 -9.16 23.03 7.80
N ASP A 221 -9.32 22.78 6.51
CA ASP A 221 -10.21 23.55 5.64
C ASP A 221 -11.69 23.44 6.07
N ALA A 222 -12.12 22.23 6.45
CA ALA A 222 -13.48 21.99 6.96
C ALA A 222 -13.77 22.73 8.28
N HIS A 223 -12.78 22.83 9.17
CA HIS A 223 -12.91 23.58 10.42
C HIS A 223 -13.01 25.09 10.16
N LEU A 224 -12.26 25.60 9.18
CA LEU A 224 -12.30 27.02 8.80
C LEU A 224 -13.61 27.42 8.12
N SER A 225 -14.23 26.54 7.33
CA SER A 225 -15.54 26.83 6.71
C SER A 225 -16.66 26.97 7.75
N VAL A 226 -16.61 26.19 8.84
CA VAL A 226 -17.60 26.31 9.93
C VAL A 226 -17.46 27.64 10.67
N LEU A 227 -16.23 28.12 10.86
CA LEU A 227 -15.97 29.40 11.53
C LEU A 227 -16.28 30.64 10.69
N ARG A 228 -16.35 30.52 9.35
CA ARG A 228 -16.69 31.64 8.46
C ARG A 228 -18.19 31.92 8.36
N HIS A 229 -19.06 30.97 8.73
CA HIS A 229 -20.52 31.13 8.68
C HIS A 229 -21.21 30.75 10.01
N PRO A 230 -20.91 31.42 11.13
CA PRO A 230 -21.58 31.14 12.40
C PRO A 230 -23.03 31.65 12.47
N GLY A 231 -23.51 32.43 11.49
CA GLY A 231 -24.75 33.23 11.62
C GLY A 231 -25.97 32.83 10.80
N GLU A 232 -25.90 31.96 9.78
CA GLU A 232 -27.05 31.78 8.86
C GLU A 232 -28.12 30.77 9.33
N ASN A 233 -27.92 30.07 10.45
CA ASN A 233 -28.90 29.11 10.99
C ASN A 233 -29.61 29.60 12.26
N GLY A 234 -29.36 30.83 12.71
CA GLY A 234 -29.93 31.38 13.95
C GLY A 234 -31.32 32.03 13.81
N ASP A 235 -31.70 32.45 12.61
CA ASP A 235 -32.87 33.34 12.44
C ASP A 235 -34.19 32.60 12.12
N ALA A 236 -34.16 31.27 11.93
CA ALA A 236 -35.35 30.49 11.58
C ALA A 236 -36.17 29.97 12.77
N ILE A 237 -35.73 30.21 14.03
CA ILE A 237 -36.44 29.74 15.24
C ILE A 237 -37.26 30.87 15.90
N ALA A 238 -37.22 32.11 15.38
CA ALA A 238 -37.96 33.25 15.94
C ALA A 238 -39.24 33.64 15.16
N ALA A 239 -39.65 32.88 14.15
CA ALA A 239 -40.88 33.14 13.39
C ALA A 239 -41.58 31.83 13.03
N GLY A 240 -42.46 31.35 13.92
CA GLY A 240 -43.32 30.19 13.71
C GLY A 240 -44.02 29.75 14.99
#